data_AF-A0A955UP72-F1
#
_entry.id   AF-A0A955UP72-F1
#
_cell.length_a   1.000
_cell.length_b   1.000
_cell.length_c   1.000
_cell.angle_alpha   90.00
_cell.angle_beta   90.00
_cell.angle_gamma   90.00
#
_symmetry.space_group_name_H-M   'P 1'
#
loop_
_entity.id
_entity.type
_entity.pdbx_description
1 polymer ?
#
loop_
_entity_poly.entity_id
_entity_poly.type
_entity_poly.pdbx_seq_one_letter_code
_entity_poly.pdbx_strand_id
1 'polypeptide(L)'
;DEILHGTNSHDRRIGAQAVIEGLIAKGALGVVTTHDLALTQMVPESGGRLANVHFEDHLEAGRMEFDYRLRDGVVEKSNALELMRSIGLDV
;
A
#
# COMPACT_ATOMS: atom_id res chain seq x y z
N ASP A 1 7.40 2.80 -8.00
CA ASP A 1 7.51 2.73 -6.54
C ASP A 1 7.08 4.06 -5.97
N GLU A 2 6.20 4.07 -4.98
CA GLU A 2 5.67 5.26 -4.28
C GLU A 2 5.43 6.47 -5.21
N ILE A 3 4.49 6.29 -6.16
CA ILE A 3 4.21 7.28 -7.21
C ILE A 3 3.92 8.65 -6.58
N LEU A 4 4.69 9.66 -6.98
CA LEU A 4 4.57 11.05 -6.49
C LEU A 4 4.77 11.19 -4.98
N HIS A 5 5.71 10.43 -4.39
CA HIS A 5 6.13 10.68 -3.00
C HIS A 5 6.59 12.15 -2.84
N GLY A 6 6.25 12.78 -1.70
CA GLY A 6 6.67 14.16 -1.37
C GLY A 6 5.64 15.26 -1.64
N THR A 7 4.46 14.95 -2.20
CA THR A 7 3.29 15.85 -2.19
C THR A 7 2.30 15.49 -1.08
N ASN A 8 1.32 16.37 -0.83
CA ASN A 8 0.26 16.09 0.14
C ASN A 8 -0.56 14.85 -0.28
N SER A 9 -1.22 14.21 0.68
CA SER A 9 -1.93 12.95 0.46
C SER A 9 -3.03 13.04 -0.60
N HIS A 10 -3.71 14.18 -0.68
CA HIS A 10 -4.79 14.38 -1.63
C HIS A 10 -4.29 14.42 -3.08
N ASP A 11 -3.27 15.25 -3.34
CA ASP A 11 -2.69 15.43 -4.67
C ASP A 11 -1.97 14.16 -5.13
N ARG A 12 -1.29 13.48 -4.21
CA ARG A 12 -0.60 12.20 -4.51
C ARG A 12 -1.59 11.17 -5.01
N ARG A 13 -2.73 11.00 -4.32
CA ARG A 13 -3.77 10.05 -4.73
C ARG A 13 -4.28 10.34 -6.13
N ILE A 14 -4.65 11.59 -6.43
CA ILE A 14 -5.18 11.99 -7.74
C ILE A 14 -4.13 11.76 -8.83
N GLY A 15 -2.89 12.21 -8.61
CA GLY A 15 -1.82 12.06 -9.58
C GLY A 15 -1.44 10.60 -9.82
N ALA A 16 -1.33 9.79 -8.76
CA ALA A 16 -1.04 8.37 -8.87
C ALA A 16 -2.15 7.60 -9.61
N GLN A 17 -3.41 7.92 -9.31
CA GLN A 17 -4.56 7.35 -10.03
C GLN A 17 -4.48 7.67 -11.53
N ALA A 18 -4.25 8.94 -11.90
CA ALA A 18 -4.13 9.34 -13.30
C ALA A 18 -2.97 8.64 -14.02
N VAL A 19 -1.83 8.43 -13.35
CA VAL A 19 -0.70 7.67 -13.89
C VAL A 19 -1.08 6.21 -14.14
N ILE A 20 -1.71 5.55 -13.17
CA ILE A 20 -2.13 4.15 -13.28
C ILE A 20 -3.15 3.97 -14.41
N GLU A 21 -4.17 4.81 -14.48
CA GLU A 21 -5.17 4.79 -15.55
C GLU A 21 -4.53 4.99 -16.93
N GLY A 22 -3.59 5.92 -17.05
CA GLY A 22 -2.83 6.14 -18.28
C GLY A 22 -1.98 4.95 -18.71
N LEU A 23 -1.41 4.20 -17.75
CA LEU A 23 -0.66 2.96 -18.01
C LEU A 23 -1.58 1.83 -18.47
N ILE A 24 -2.72 1.64 -17.79
CA ILE A 24 -3.74 0.67 -18.17
C ILE A 24 -4.26 0.94 -19.59
N ALA A 25 -4.55 2.20 -19.91
CA ALA A 25 -5.03 2.60 -21.24
C ALA A 25 -4.03 2.28 -22.36
N LYS A 26 -2.73 2.21 -22.04
CA LYS A 26 -1.65 1.83 -22.98
C LYS A 26 -1.37 0.32 -23.02
N GLY A 27 -2.15 -0.49 -22.29
CA GLY A 27 -1.94 -1.94 -22.20
C GLY A 27 -0.69 -2.33 -21.43
N ALA A 28 -0.21 -1.48 -20.51
CA ALA A 28 0.94 -1.80 -19.68
C ALA A 28 0.63 -2.94 -18.69
N LEU A 29 1.65 -3.72 -18.37
CA LEU A 29 1.64 -4.73 -17.31
C LEU A 29 2.71 -4.37 -16.29
N GLY A 30 2.38 -4.39 -15.01
CA GLY A 30 3.35 -4.07 -13.97
C GLY A 30 2.77 -4.13 -12.56
N VAL A 31 3.61 -3.74 -11.60
CA VAL A 31 3.29 -3.68 -10.17
C VAL A 31 3.49 -2.25 -9.68
N VAL A 32 2.60 -1.79 -8.82
CA VAL A 32 2.70 -0.50 -8.13
C VAL A 32 2.74 -0.77 -6.63
N THR A 33 3.70 -0.17 -5.96
CA THR A 33 3.85 -0.14 -4.50
C THR A 33 3.41 1.22 -3.99
N THR A 34 2.69 1.23 -2.86
CA THR A 34 2.18 2.43 -2.21
C THR A 34 1.90 2.16 -0.74
N HIS A 35 2.22 3.13 0.12
CA HIS A 35 1.75 3.18 1.51
C HIS A 35 0.36 3.84 1.64
N ASP A 36 -0.14 4.45 0.58
CA ASP A 36 -1.42 5.15 0.58
C ASP A 36 -2.58 4.17 0.31
N LEU A 37 -3.32 3.82 1.37
CA LEU A 37 -4.46 2.91 1.27
C LEU A 37 -5.60 3.46 0.39
N ALA A 38 -5.67 4.77 0.13
CA ALA A 38 -6.71 5.33 -0.73
C ALA A 38 -6.58 4.86 -2.19
N LEU A 39 -5.36 4.54 -2.65
CA LEU A 39 -5.12 3.97 -3.98
C LEU A 39 -5.74 2.56 -4.13
N THR A 40 -5.91 1.83 -3.03
CA THR A 40 -6.50 0.48 -3.08
C THR A 40 -7.98 0.49 -3.50
N GLN A 41 -8.66 1.63 -3.36
CA GLN A 41 -10.05 1.84 -3.77
C GLN A 41 -10.23 1.89 -5.29
N MET A 42 -9.14 1.94 -6.07
CA MET A 42 -9.22 1.87 -7.54
C MET A 42 -9.59 0.46 -8.03
N VAL A 43 -9.29 -0.59 -7.25
CA VAL A 43 -9.48 -1.98 -7.69
C VAL A 43 -10.95 -2.31 -8.02
N PRO A 44 -11.94 -2.01 -7.15
CA PRO A 44 -13.35 -2.22 -7.45
C PRO A 44 -13.81 -1.55 -8.75
N GLU A 45 -13.30 -0.35 -9.06
CA GLU A 45 -13.69 0.44 -10.23
C GLU A 45 -12.90 0.07 -11.50
N SER A 46 -11.84 -0.73 -11.36
CA SER A 46 -10.91 -1.03 -12.46
C SER A 46 -11.49 -1.94 -13.55
N GLY A 47 -12.62 -2.61 -13.30
CA GLY A 47 -13.19 -3.60 -14.21
C GLY A 47 -12.33 -4.86 -14.34
N GLY A 48 -11.65 -5.26 -13.26
CA GLY A 48 -10.80 -6.46 -13.21
C GLY A 48 -9.39 -6.27 -13.77
N ARG A 49 -8.98 -5.03 -14.05
CA ARG A 49 -7.63 -4.70 -14.57
C ARG A 49 -6.60 -4.50 -13.48
N LEU A 50 -7.04 -4.33 -12.23
CA LEU A 50 -6.20 -4.19 -11.05
C LEU A 50 -6.57 -5.24 -10.02
N ALA A 51 -5.59 -5.61 -9.18
CA ALA A 51 -5.78 -6.46 -8.02
C ALA A 51 -4.97 -5.88 -6.85
N ASN A 52 -5.58 -5.87 -5.66
CA ASN A 52 -4.87 -5.51 -4.43
C ASN A 52 -4.15 -6.74 -3.91
N VAL A 53 -2.89 -6.54 -3.55
CA VAL A 53 -2.05 -7.51 -2.88
C VAL A 53 -1.19 -6.78 -1.86
N HIS A 54 -0.77 -7.47 -0.80
CA HIS A 54 0.06 -6.87 0.24
C HIS A 54 1.04 -7.88 0.84
N PHE A 55 2.03 -7.32 1.54
CA PHE A 55 2.83 -8.03 2.52
C PHE A 55 2.32 -7.66 3.92
N GLU A 56 2.45 -8.59 4.84
CA GLU A 56 2.10 -8.40 6.24
C GLU A 56 3.37 -8.60 7.09
N ASP A 57 3.50 -7.77 8.13
CA ASP A 57 4.47 -7.94 9.19
C ASP A 57 3.79 -8.46 10.45
N HIS A 58 4.55 -9.06 11.36
CA HIS A 58 4.06 -9.47 12.67
C HIS A 58 5.06 -9.11 13.77
N LEU A 59 4.56 -8.76 14.94
CA LEU A 59 5.40 -8.48 16.11
C LEU A 59 5.58 -9.76 16.93
N GLU A 60 6.79 -10.27 16.97
CA GLU A 60 7.18 -11.45 17.75
C GLU A 60 8.28 -11.08 18.75
N ALA A 61 7.98 -11.25 20.05
CA ALA A 61 8.90 -10.96 21.14
C ALA A 61 9.56 -9.55 21.07
N GLY A 62 8.79 -8.54 20.69
CA GLY A 62 9.27 -7.15 20.57
C GLY A 62 10.13 -6.90 19.32
N ARG A 63 10.16 -7.83 18.37
CA ARG A 63 10.80 -7.66 17.08
C ARG A 63 9.77 -7.77 15.96
N MET A 64 9.93 -6.94 14.95
CA MET A 64 9.11 -6.99 13.75
C MET A 64 9.69 -8.05 12.82
N GLU A 65 8.87 -9.02 12.44
CA GLU A 65 9.20 -10.09 11.54
C GLU A 65 8.39 -9.99 10.24
N PHE A 66 8.99 -10.47 9.15
CA PHE A 66 8.41 -10.42 7.82
C PHE A 66 8.55 -11.81 7.19
N ASP A 67 7.44 -12.39 6.73
CA ASP A 67 7.49 -13.69 6.04
C ASP A 67 7.70 -13.57 4.52
N TYR A 68 7.70 -12.34 4.01
CA TYR A 68 7.86 -11.99 2.60
C TYR A 68 6.86 -12.70 1.67
N ARG A 69 5.66 -13.03 2.17
CA ARG A 69 4.60 -13.65 1.37
C ARG A 69 3.61 -12.61 0.86
N LEU A 70 3.36 -12.64 -0.44
CA LEU A 70 2.32 -11.85 -1.06
C LEU A 70 0.96 -12.47 -0.74
N ARG A 71 0.04 -11.65 -0.25
CA ARG A 71 -1.33 -12.02 0.13
C ARG A 71 -2.32 -11.23 -0.70
N ASP A 72 -3.46 -11.83 -1.03
CA ASP A 72 -4.54 -11.13 -1.72
C ASP A 72 -5.19 -10.09 -0.79
N GLY A 73 -5.65 -8.99 -1.39
CA GLY A 73 -6.38 -7.94 -0.69
C GLY A 73 -5.49 -6.82 -0.14
N VAL A 74 -6.12 -5.97 0.68
CA VAL A 74 -5.50 -4.79 1.29
C VAL A 74 -5.00 -5.18 2.69
N VAL A 75 -3.85 -4.65 3.10
CA VAL A 75 -3.36 -4.82 4.46
C VAL A 75 -4.36 -4.24 5.48
N GLU A 76 -4.75 -5.03 6.48
CA GLU A 76 -5.74 -4.62 7.49
C GLU A 76 -5.10 -4.12 8.79
N LYS A 77 -3.86 -4.53 9.06
CA LYS A 77 -3.14 -4.24 10.30
C LYS A 77 -1.81 -3.57 10.01
N SER A 78 -1.49 -2.54 10.79
CA SER A 78 -0.14 -1.98 10.85
C SER A 78 0.38 -2.13 12.28
N ASN A 79 1.44 -2.91 12.46
CA ASN A 79 2.03 -3.12 13.79
C ASN A 79 3.03 -2.01 14.16
N ALA A 80 3.14 -0.95 13.34
CA ALA A 80 3.99 0.21 13.64
C ALA A 80 3.62 0.85 14.98
N LEU A 81 2.33 0.94 15.32
CA LEU A 81 1.88 1.46 16.61
C LEU A 81 2.32 0.55 17.79
N GLU A 82 2.26 -0.77 17.60
CA GLU A 82 2.68 -1.72 18.62
C GLU A 82 4.21 -1.68 18.82
N LEU A 83 4.96 -1.55 17.74
CA LEU A 83 6.40 -1.30 17.77
C LEU A 83 6.72 -0.01 18.53
N MET A 84 6.04 1.11 18.21
CA MET A 84 6.21 2.39 18.90
C MET A 84 5.98 2.26 20.42
N ARG A 85 4.92 1.56 20.84
CA ARG A 85 4.67 1.27 22.26
C ARG A 85 5.77 0.42 22.88
N SER A 86 6.29 -0.58 22.15
CA SER A 86 7.36 -1.46 22.65
C SER A 86 8.69 -0.74 22.92
N ILE A 87 8.95 0.36 22.21
CA ILE A 87 10.14 1.22 22.41
C ILE A 87 9.89 2.38 23.39
N GLY A 88 8.70 2.42 24.02
CA GLY A 88 8.36 3.40 25.06
C GLY A 88 7.74 4.71 24.55
N LEU A 89 7.23 4.75 23.32
CA LEU A 89 6.43 5.88 22.82
C LEU A 89 4.96 5.72 23.21
N ASP A 90 4.34 6.80 23.69
CA ASP A 90 2.92 6.85 24.04
C ASP A 90 2.09 7.29 22.82
N VAL A 91 1.55 6.30 22.08
CA VAL A 91 0.79 6.47 20.81
C VAL A 91 -0.48 5.64 20.74
#